data_AF-V5HTA0-F1
#
_entry.id   AF-V5HTA0-F1
#
_cell.length_a   1.000
_cell.length_b   1.000
_cell.length_c   1.000
_cell.angle_alpha   90.00
_cell.angle_beta   90.00
_cell.angle_gamma   90.00
#
_symmetry.space_group_name_H-M   'P 1'
#
loop_
_entity.id
_entity.type
_entity.pdbx_description
1 polymer ?
#
loop_
_entity_poly.entity_id
_entity_poly.type
_entity_poly.pdbx_seq_one_letter_code
_entity_poly.pdbx_strand_id
1 'polypeptide(L)'
;HHSAQYQRLQTSTQGRNILRSLHFDISNMPDIPPLEPPWDSVPRIEIRPIPKNMHRIENKARRDHRTFHLSHHTTTTYYYTDASYNNETKLGNTAVVGPEFKKAHHHSNAPTSTSLEIQAIAEAIQQHNGTDNITIRTDSQSAIRHFSQNTLPVHIRAVLVKHMY
;
A
#
# COMPACT_ATOMS: atom_id res chain seq x y z
N HIS A 1 -6.00 6.20 24.04
CA HIS A 1 -6.17 4.96 23.25
C HIS A 1 -7.64 4.58 23.03
N HIS A 2 -8.47 4.52 24.07
CA HIS A 2 -9.89 4.17 23.99
C HIS A 2 -10.72 5.12 23.08
N SER A 3 -10.50 6.43 23.19
CA SER A 3 -11.18 7.45 22.36
C SER A 3 -10.94 7.29 20.86
N ALA A 4 -9.70 7.03 20.45
CA ALA A 4 -9.34 6.85 19.03
C ALA A 4 -9.93 5.56 18.43
N GLN A 5 -10.03 4.49 19.22
CA GLN A 5 -10.69 3.25 18.77
C GLN A 5 -12.19 3.45 18.61
N TYR A 6 -12.82 4.14 19.57
CA TYR A 6 -14.23 4.48 19.49
C TYR A 6 -14.53 5.33 18.24
N GLN A 7 -13.71 6.35 17.97
CA GLN A 7 -13.86 7.22 16.80
C GLN A 7 -13.75 6.44 15.47
N ARG A 8 -12.86 5.45 15.38
CA ARG A 8 -12.72 4.58 14.18
C ARG A 8 -13.92 3.65 13.98
N LEU A 9 -14.55 3.21 15.05
CA LEU A 9 -15.75 2.37 14.97
C LEU A 9 -16.96 3.20 14.50
N GLN A 10 -17.00 4.50 14.79
CA GLN A 10 -18.09 5.38 14.33
C GLN A 10 -18.07 5.66 12.82
N THR A 11 -16.93 5.53 12.14
CA THR A 11 -16.76 5.93 10.74
C THR A 11 -16.97 4.80 9.72
N SER A 12 -17.40 3.61 10.14
CA SER A 12 -17.64 2.48 9.23
C SER A 12 -18.91 1.71 9.59
N THR A 13 -19.54 1.10 8.60
CA THR A 13 -20.78 0.31 8.79
C THR A 13 -20.53 -0.88 9.72
N GLN A 14 -19.41 -1.58 9.56
CA GLN A 14 -19.05 -2.68 10.46
C GLN A 14 -18.73 -2.19 11.87
N GLY A 15 -18.03 -1.05 12.00
CA GLY A 15 -17.72 -0.46 13.30
C GLY A 15 -18.97 -0.04 14.08
N ARG A 16 -19.98 0.55 13.42
CA ARG A 16 -21.26 0.89 14.04
C ARG A 16 -22.04 -0.35 14.47
N ASN A 17 -21.96 -1.45 13.72
CA ASN A 17 -22.56 -2.71 14.12
C ASN A 17 -21.90 -3.29 15.38
N ILE A 18 -20.58 -3.14 15.54
CA ILE A 18 -19.86 -3.52 16.76
C ILE A 18 -20.32 -2.63 17.93
N LEU A 19 -20.42 -1.31 17.73
CA LEU A 19 -20.93 -0.39 18.76
C LEU A 19 -22.37 -0.73 19.18
N ARG A 20 -23.24 -1.09 18.22
CA ARG A 20 -24.60 -1.56 18.50
C ARG A 20 -24.61 -2.83 19.36
N SER A 21 -23.75 -3.81 19.05
CA SER A 21 -23.63 -5.04 19.85
C SER A 21 -23.09 -4.80 21.26
N LEU A 22 -22.35 -3.70 21.46
CA LEU A 22 -21.84 -3.25 22.75
C LEU A 22 -22.79 -2.29 23.46
N HIS A 23 -24.04 -2.15 22.98
CA HIS A 23 -25.09 -1.31 23.54
C HIS A 23 -24.76 0.20 23.60
N PHE A 24 -23.88 0.68 22.72
CA PHE A 24 -23.68 2.11 22.54
C PHE A 24 -24.82 2.71 21.72
N ASP A 25 -25.27 3.91 22.11
CA ASP A 25 -26.23 4.68 21.33
C ASP A 25 -25.56 5.21 20.05
N ILE A 26 -26.14 4.83 18.92
CA ILE A 26 -25.67 5.20 17.57
C ILE A 26 -26.71 6.03 16.78
N SER A 27 -27.82 6.39 17.42
CA SER A 27 -28.96 7.06 16.77
C SER A 27 -28.64 8.48 16.28
N ASN A 28 -27.75 9.18 16.97
CA ASN A 28 -27.32 10.55 16.64
C ASN A 28 -25.97 10.63 15.92
N MET A 29 -25.50 9.52 15.31
CA MET A 29 -24.22 9.55 14.60
C MET A 29 -24.36 10.22 13.21
N PRO A 30 -23.39 11.05 12.80
CA PRO A 30 -23.39 11.64 11.46
C PRO A 30 -23.40 10.55 10.38
N ASP A 31 -23.86 10.85 9.17
CA ASP A 31 -23.82 9.87 8.09
C ASP A 31 -22.38 9.40 7.80
N ILE A 32 -22.24 8.13 7.41
CA ILE A 32 -20.94 7.61 6.97
C ILE A 32 -20.60 8.34 5.67
N PRO A 33 -19.44 9.00 5.57
CA PRO A 33 -19.07 9.70 4.34
C PRO A 33 -19.11 8.72 3.17
N PRO A 34 -19.61 9.14 2.00
CA PRO A 34 -19.67 8.28 0.83
C PRO A 34 -18.27 7.77 0.50
N LEU A 35 -18.19 6.49 0.12
CA LEU A 35 -16.95 5.93 -0.38
C LEU A 35 -16.56 6.77 -1.60
N GLU A 36 -15.31 7.21 -1.66
CA GLU A 36 -14.84 7.95 -2.83
C GLU A 36 -15.06 7.10 -4.08
N PRO A 37 -15.59 7.71 -5.14
CA PRO A 37 -15.96 6.98 -6.31
C PRO A 37 -14.73 6.34 -6.97
N PRO A 38 -14.89 5.16 -7.59
CA PRO A 38 -13.77 4.37 -8.09
C PRO A 38 -12.99 5.03 -9.23
N TRP A 39 -13.47 6.12 -9.84
CA TRP A 39 -12.71 6.88 -10.85
C TRP A 39 -11.76 7.92 -10.25
N ASP A 40 -11.87 8.25 -8.95
CA ASP A 40 -10.85 8.99 -8.19
C ASP A 40 -9.75 8.04 -7.64
N SER A 41 -9.77 6.76 -8.06
CA SER A 41 -8.74 5.78 -7.73
C SER A 41 -7.46 5.99 -8.55
N VAL A 42 -6.32 5.60 -7.99
CA VAL A 42 -5.03 5.71 -8.68
C VAL A 42 -5.11 4.90 -9.98
N PRO A 43 -5.03 5.52 -11.18
CA PRO A 43 -5.74 4.99 -12.36
C PRO A 43 -5.17 3.71 -12.96
N ARG A 44 -3.92 3.34 -12.66
CA ARG A 44 -3.19 2.28 -13.37
C ARG A 44 -2.09 1.61 -12.54
N ILE A 45 -2.47 0.84 -11.54
CA ILE A 45 -1.51 -0.04 -10.84
C ILE A 45 -1.89 -1.50 -11.12
N GLU A 46 -1.19 -2.12 -12.07
CA GLU A 46 -1.31 -3.56 -12.28
C GLU A 46 -0.44 -4.30 -11.25
N ILE A 47 -1.07 -5.09 -10.41
CA ILE A 47 -0.39 -5.80 -9.33
C ILE A 47 -0.26 -7.26 -9.69
N ARG A 48 1.00 -7.70 -9.82
CA ARG A 48 1.35 -9.09 -10.07
C ARG A 48 2.01 -9.68 -8.82
N PRO A 49 1.23 -10.19 -7.85
CA PRO A 49 1.80 -10.76 -6.64
C PRO A 49 2.61 -12.02 -7.01
N ILE A 50 3.87 -12.09 -6.57
CA ILE A 50 4.67 -13.31 -6.69
C ILE A 50 4.41 -14.17 -5.43
N PRO A 51 3.82 -15.36 -5.56
CA PRO A 51 3.54 -16.19 -4.39
C PRO A 51 4.85 -16.66 -3.72
N LYS A 52 4.96 -16.43 -2.41
CA LYS A 52 6.12 -16.83 -1.58
C LYS A 52 6.27 -18.36 -1.50
N ASN A 53 5.15 -19.09 -1.49
CA ASN A 53 5.10 -20.55 -1.45
C ASN A 53 4.46 -21.10 -2.73
N MET A 54 5.26 -21.73 -3.59
CA MET A 54 4.77 -22.46 -4.76
C MET A 54 5.16 -23.93 -4.65
N HIS A 55 4.19 -24.82 -4.52
CA HIS A 55 4.42 -26.27 -4.52
C HIS A 55 5.15 -26.69 -5.80
N ARG A 56 6.25 -27.46 -5.68
CA ARG A 56 7.23 -27.78 -6.73
C ARG A 56 6.66 -28.50 -7.95
N ILE A 57 5.46 -29.10 -7.85
CA ILE A 57 4.86 -29.86 -8.94
C ILE A 57 3.62 -29.13 -9.46
N GLU A 58 2.63 -28.86 -8.60
CA GLU A 58 1.29 -28.38 -8.98
C GLU A 58 1.25 -26.97 -9.58
N ASN A 59 2.21 -26.10 -9.25
CA ASN A 59 2.20 -24.71 -9.70
C ASN A 59 3.09 -24.46 -10.94
N LYS A 60 3.14 -25.39 -11.90
CA LYS A 60 4.04 -25.30 -13.06
C LYS A 60 3.80 -24.01 -13.89
N ALA A 61 2.57 -23.74 -14.30
CA ALA A 61 2.26 -22.53 -15.09
C ALA A 61 2.64 -21.23 -14.36
N ARG A 62 2.47 -21.19 -13.03
CA ARG A 62 2.84 -20.03 -12.19
C ARG A 62 4.36 -19.88 -12.03
N ARG A 63 5.09 -20.99 -11.96
CA ARG A 63 6.57 -20.98 -12.01
C ARG A 63 7.07 -20.54 -13.38
N ASP A 64 6.46 -21.04 -14.46
CA ASP A 64 6.82 -20.65 -15.82
C ASP A 64 6.56 -19.14 -16.03
N HIS A 65 5.46 -18.60 -15.48
CA HIS A 65 5.19 -17.16 -15.47
C HIS A 65 6.21 -16.36 -14.62
N ARG A 66 6.64 -16.89 -13.47
CA ARG A 66 7.72 -16.30 -12.66
C ARG A 66 9.05 -16.28 -13.43
N THR A 67 9.40 -17.38 -14.08
CA THR A 67 10.62 -17.50 -14.89
C THR A 67 10.55 -16.57 -16.10
N PHE A 68 9.41 -16.51 -16.79
CA PHE A 68 9.15 -15.60 -17.90
C PHE A 68 9.34 -14.14 -17.49
N HIS A 69 8.80 -13.73 -16.32
CA HIS A 69 8.99 -12.38 -15.78
C HIS A 69 10.41 -12.08 -15.28
N LEU A 70 11.17 -13.11 -14.88
CA LEU A 70 12.57 -12.97 -14.52
C LEU A 70 13.50 -12.93 -15.74
N SER A 71 13.09 -13.58 -16.85
CA SER A 71 13.91 -13.76 -18.05
C SER A 71 13.64 -12.73 -19.14
N HIS A 72 12.47 -12.09 -19.16
CA HIS A 72 12.17 -11.05 -20.13
C HIS A 72 12.62 -9.69 -19.60
N HIS A 73 13.81 -9.29 -20.06
CA HIS A 73 14.26 -7.91 -20.07
C HIS A 73 13.33 -7.09 -20.96
N THR A 74 12.24 -6.58 -20.39
CA THR A 74 11.59 -5.40 -20.93
C THR A 74 12.43 -4.19 -20.55
N THR A 75 12.30 -3.08 -21.29
CA THR A 75 12.81 -1.74 -20.93
C THR A 75 12.22 -1.19 -19.62
N THR A 76 11.60 -2.04 -18.81
CA THR A 76 10.93 -1.74 -17.56
C THR A 76 11.96 -1.40 -16.50
N THR A 77 11.84 -0.21 -15.94
CA THR A 77 12.65 0.25 -14.83
C THR A 77 12.21 -0.46 -13.56
N TYR A 78 13.15 -1.10 -12.85
CA TYR A 78 12.88 -1.79 -11.60
C TYR A 78 13.26 -0.94 -10.40
N TYR A 79 12.33 -0.82 -9.46
CA TYR A 79 12.59 -0.26 -8.13
C TYR A 79 12.41 -1.35 -7.07
N TYR A 80 13.26 -1.32 -6.06
CA TYR A 80 13.20 -2.17 -4.88
C TYR A 80 12.88 -1.27 -3.69
N THR A 81 11.90 -1.67 -2.90
CA THR A 81 11.42 -0.88 -1.77
C THR A 81 11.36 -1.72 -0.52
N ASP A 82 11.77 -1.13 0.60
CA ASP A 82 11.73 -1.76 1.91
C ASP A 82 11.45 -0.69 2.97
N ALA A 83 10.92 -1.11 4.12
CA ALA A 83 10.72 -0.24 5.25
C ALA A 83 11.10 -0.91 6.58
N SER A 84 11.71 -0.11 7.44
CA SER A 84 11.98 -0.48 8.84
C SER A 84 11.09 0.34 9.77
N TYR A 85 10.55 -0.29 10.80
CA TYR A 85 9.66 0.36 11.75
C TYR A 85 9.97 -0.05 13.19
N ASN A 86 10.14 0.94 14.06
CA ASN A 86 10.23 0.74 15.49
C ASN A 86 8.88 1.06 16.15
N ASN A 87 8.26 0.04 16.74
CA ASN A 87 6.92 0.16 17.32
C ASN A 87 6.89 0.97 18.63
N GLU A 88 8.00 1.05 19.36
CA GLU A 88 8.10 1.78 20.63
C GLU A 88 8.26 3.27 20.40
N THR A 89 9.20 3.64 19.53
CA THR A 89 9.52 5.05 19.25
C THR A 89 8.66 5.65 18.15
N LYS A 90 7.88 4.83 17.42
CA LYS A 90 7.10 5.23 16.24
C LYS A 90 7.96 5.86 15.13
N LEU A 91 9.26 5.59 15.17
CA LEU A 91 10.21 5.97 14.13
C LEU A 91 10.28 4.87 13.08
N GLY A 92 10.55 5.25 11.85
CA GLY A 92 10.89 4.28 10.83
C GLY A 92 11.63 4.89 9.67
N ASN A 93 12.15 4.03 8.80
CA ASN A 93 12.85 4.45 7.60
C ASN A 93 12.26 3.73 6.40
N THR A 94 12.09 4.45 5.30
CA THR A 94 11.83 3.86 3.98
C THR A 94 13.14 3.82 3.21
N ALA A 95 13.32 2.81 2.36
CA ALA A 95 14.42 2.70 1.44
C ALA A 95 13.89 2.38 0.05
N VAL A 96 14.39 3.10 -0.95
CA VAL A 96 14.06 2.90 -2.36
C VAL A 96 15.36 2.83 -3.15
N VAL A 97 15.48 1.78 -3.98
CA VAL A 97 16.63 1.53 -4.84
C VAL A 97 16.15 1.24 -6.26
N GLY A 98 16.54 2.08 -7.21
CA GLY A 98 16.37 1.90 -8.66
C GLY A 98 17.68 2.19 -9.40
N PRO A 99 17.69 2.22 -10.74
CA PRO A 99 18.92 2.32 -11.54
C PRO A 99 19.73 3.59 -11.29
N GLU A 100 19.05 4.73 -11.10
CA GLU A 100 19.69 6.05 -10.87
C GLU A 100 19.27 6.66 -9.53
N PHE A 101 18.56 5.91 -8.69
CA PHE A 101 18.05 6.43 -7.42
C PHE A 101 18.31 5.45 -6.29
N LYS A 102 18.99 5.92 -5.26
CA LYS A 102 19.12 5.22 -4.00
C LYS A 102 18.92 6.22 -2.89
N LYS A 103 17.79 6.11 -2.19
CA LYS A 103 17.47 7.03 -1.11
C LYS A 103 16.82 6.30 0.04
N ALA A 104 17.16 6.75 1.24
CA ALA A 104 16.44 6.38 2.44
C ALA A 104 15.86 7.65 3.05
N HIS A 105 14.62 7.57 3.54
CA HIS A 105 13.98 8.66 4.26
C HIS A 105 13.66 8.23 5.68
N HIS A 106 13.95 9.14 6.61
CA HIS A 106 13.60 8.98 8.01
C HIS A 106 12.22 9.58 8.27
N HIS A 107 11.38 8.85 8.99
CA HIS A 107 10.02 9.24 9.32
C HIS A 107 9.84 9.26 10.84
N SER A 108 9.63 10.46 11.38
CA SER A 108 9.21 10.66 12.77
C SER A 108 7.68 10.66 12.82
N ASN A 109 7.07 9.64 13.45
CA ASN A 109 5.62 9.43 13.60
C ASN A 109 4.94 8.60 12.50
N ALA A 110 5.57 7.49 12.10
CA ALA A 110 4.89 6.51 11.27
C ALA A 110 3.81 5.75 12.08
N PRO A 111 2.55 5.67 11.60
CA PRO A 111 1.50 5.04 12.37
C PRO A 111 1.67 3.51 12.47
N THR A 112 2.22 2.87 11.43
CA THR A 112 2.43 1.42 11.37
C THR A 112 3.60 1.05 10.46
N SER A 113 4.08 -0.20 10.57
CA SER A 113 5.00 -0.78 9.57
C SER A 113 4.39 -0.75 8.17
N THR A 114 3.12 -1.17 8.03
CA THR A 114 2.42 -1.19 6.73
C THR A 114 2.34 0.18 6.08
N SER A 115 2.14 1.26 6.84
CA SER A 115 2.12 2.62 6.27
C SER A 115 3.47 3.04 5.71
N LEU A 116 4.58 2.60 6.31
CA LEU A 116 5.91 2.90 5.77
C LEU A 116 6.21 2.08 4.52
N GLU A 117 5.76 0.83 4.47
CA GLU A 117 5.85 0.02 3.25
C GLU A 117 5.08 0.66 2.09
N ILE A 118 3.88 1.16 2.37
CA ILE A 118 3.09 1.89 1.39
C ILE A 118 3.80 3.17 0.95
N GLN A 119 4.38 3.92 1.90
CA GLN A 119 5.17 5.12 1.64
C GLN A 119 6.39 4.81 0.76
N ALA A 120 7.13 3.73 1.01
CA ALA A 120 8.29 3.34 0.23
C ALA A 120 7.92 3.04 -1.23
N ILE A 121 6.80 2.35 -1.45
CA ILE A 121 6.26 2.12 -2.81
C ILE A 121 5.86 3.44 -3.46
N ALA A 122 5.18 4.33 -2.73
CA ALA A 122 4.78 5.64 -3.26
C ALA A 122 6.01 6.49 -3.65
N GLU A 123 7.05 6.51 -2.83
CA GLU A 123 8.32 7.20 -3.11
C GLU A 123 8.99 6.66 -4.39
N ALA A 124 8.93 5.34 -4.62
CA ALA A 124 9.43 4.75 -5.86
C ALA A 124 8.62 5.20 -7.10
N ILE A 125 7.30 5.32 -6.98
CA ILE A 125 6.45 5.86 -8.06
C ILE A 125 6.80 7.32 -8.34
N GLN A 126 6.93 8.14 -7.30
CA GLN A 126 7.24 9.57 -7.42
C GLN A 126 8.62 9.84 -8.02
N GLN A 127 9.59 8.98 -7.71
CA GLN A 127 10.93 9.16 -8.24
C GLN A 127 11.00 8.87 -9.75
N HIS A 128 10.10 8.03 -10.25
CA HIS A 128 10.06 7.73 -11.67
C HIS A 128 9.46 8.90 -12.45
N ASN A 129 10.32 9.58 -13.20
CA ASN A 129 9.95 10.70 -14.07
C ASN A 129 9.84 10.29 -15.56
N GLY A 130 9.84 8.99 -15.87
CA GLY A 130 9.73 8.48 -17.23
C GLY A 130 8.31 8.15 -17.66
N THR A 131 8.06 8.08 -18.97
CA THR A 131 6.77 7.65 -19.56
C THR A 131 6.60 6.12 -19.60
N ASP A 132 7.64 5.38 -19.24
CA ASP A 132 7.67 3.93 -19.36
C ASP A 132 7.09 3.19 -18.14
N ASN A 133 6.62 1.97 -18.39
CA ASN A 133 6.17 1.05 -17.35
C ASN A 133 7.28 0.79 -16.33
N ILE A 134 6.98 0.97 -15.04
CA ILE A 134 7.86 0.57 -13.93
C ILE A 134 7.41 -0.73 -13.28
N THR A 135 8.35 -1.41 -12.64
CA THR A 135 8.04 -2.52 -11.73
C THR A 135 8.66 -2.26 -10.37
N ILE A 136 7.81 -2.19 -9.34
CA ILE A 136 8.24 -2.04 -7.96
C ILE A 136 8.22 -3.40 -7.28
N ARG A 137 9.32 -3.78 -6.63
CA ARG A 137 9.48 -5.02 -5.87
C ARG A 137 9.52 -4.69 -4.38
N THR A 138 8.56 -5.25 -3.66
CA THR A 138 8.42 -5.19 -2.20
C THR A 138 8.12 -6.59 -1.68
N ASP A 139 8.53 -6.90 -0.46
CA ASP A 139 8.14 -8.13 0.23
C ASP A 139 6.87 -7.93 1.10
N SER A 140 6.38 -6.70 1.23
CA SER A 140 5.20 -6.35 2.01
C SER A 140 3.91 -6.69 1.28
N GLN A 141 3.40 -7.90 1.53
CA GLN A 141 2.08 -8.33 1.04
C GLN A 141 0.95 -7.41 1.49
N SER A 142 1.08 -6.83 2.69
CA SER A 142 0.09 -5.89 3.22
C SER A 142 0.04 -4.62 2.38
N ALA A 143 1.18 -4.06 2.01
CA ALA A 143 1.22 -2.89 1.14
C ALA A 143 0.66 -3.20 -0.25
N ILE A 144 1.06 -4.33 -0.84
CA ILE A 144 0.51 -4.83 -2.12
C ILE A 144 -1.03 -4.88 -2.08
N ARG A 145 -1.62 -5.41 -0.99
CA ARG A 145 -3.08 -5.46 -0.84
C ARG A 145 -3.71 -4.06 -0.83
N HIS A 146 -3.12 -3.10 -0.11
CA HIS A 146 -3.66 -1.74 -0.06
C HIS A 146 -3.63 -1.05 -1.43
N PHE A 147 -2.56 -1.25 -2.20
CA PHE A 147 -2.52 -0.78 -3.58
C PHE A 147 -3.57 -1.48 -4.46
N SER A 148 -3.78 -2.80 -4.31
CA SER A 148 -4.76 -3.54 -5.12
C SER A 148 -6.22 -3.19 -4.84
N GLN A 149 -6.51 -2.81 -3.60
CA GLN A 149 -7.85 -2.48 -3.14
C GLN A 149 -8.11 -0.97 -3.15
N ASN A 150 -7.13 -0.17 -3.58
CA ASN A 150 -7.17 1.29 -3.52
C ASN A 150 -7.52 1.82 -2.11
N THR A 151 -7.04 1.15 -1.06
CA THR A 151 -7.26 1.52 0.35
C THR A 151 -6.08 2.31 0.92
N LEU A 152 -5.39 3.07 0.06
CA LEU A 152 -4.21 3.86 0.44
C LEU A 152 -4.57 4.97 1.43
N PRO A 153 -3.66 5.32 2.36
CA PRO A 153 -3.84 6.50 3.20
C PRO A 153 -4.08 7.76 2.35
N VAL A 154 -4.97 8.64 2.79
CA VAL A 154 -5.40 9.84 2.04
C VAL A 154 -4.22 10.70 1.58
N HIS A 155 -3.22 10.90 2.45
CA HIS A 155 -2.03 11.70 2.12
C HIS A 155 -1.19 11.07 1.00
N ILE A 156 -1.03 9.73 0.99
CA ILE A 156 -0.34 9.01 -0.09
C ILE A 156 -1.11 9.16 -1.39
N ARG A 157 -2.44 8.98 -1.34
CA ARG A 157 -3.28 9.06 -2.53
C ARG A 157 -3.21 10.45 -3.17
N ALA A 158 -3.31 11.51 -2.38
CA ALA A 158 -3.19 12.88 -2.86
C ALA A 158 -1.85 13.15 -3.56
N VAL A 159 -0.76 12.61 -3.00
CA VAL A 159 0.59 12.72 -3.57
C VAL A 159 0.70 11.98 -4.90
N LEU A 160 0.19 10.75 -4.98
CA LEU A 160 0.24 9.95 -6.20
C LEU A 160 -0.63 10.54 -7.32
N VAL A 161 -1.83 11.02 -7.00
CA VAL A 161 -2.70 11.69 -7.99
C VAL A 161 -1.99 12.93 -8.56
N LYS A 162 -1.38 13.76 -7.72
CA LYS A 162 -0.61 14.93 -8.18
C LYS A 162 0.60 14.57 -9.06
N HIS A 163 1.18 13.38 -8.86
CA HIS A 163 2.35 12.95 -9.65
C HIS A 163 1.95 12.35 -11.00
N MET A 164 0.78 11.74 -11.08
CA MET A 164 0.31 11.02 -12.28
C MET A 164 -0.50 11.90 -13.26
N TYR A 165 -0.83 13.13 -12.88
CA TYR A 165 -1.57 14.13 -13.66
C TYR A 165 -0.84 15.46 -13.67
#